data_AF-A0A3T0SKH4-F1
#
_entry.id   AF-A0A3T0SKH4-F1
#
_cell.length_a   1.000
_cell.length_b   1.000
_cell.length_c   1.000
_cell.angle_alpha   90.00
_cell.angle_beta   90.00
_cell.angle_gamma   90.00
#
_symmetry.space_group_name_H-M   'P 1'
#
loop_
_entity.id
_entity.type
_entity.pdbx_description
1 polymer ?
#
loop_
_entity_poly.entity_id
_entity_poly.type
_entity_poly.pdbx_seq_one_letter_code
_entity_poly.pdbx_strand_id
1 'polypeptide(L)'
;MKPIYIRQQGFSLLEAIVALVILAGSCMALFAWINGSLVQLQRAELYVEAGPAIASASQYLKTVDLAQRPEGAFNSGNITVDWQANAIELDVSRTASYGGSNFLLSLYAVTLTPHTANRSLPPLHTRIVNYRLKPGLPEPTDGF
;
A
#
# COMPACT_ATOMS: atom_id res chain seq x y z
N MET A 1 -69.60 40.31 1.74
CA MET A 1 -68.71 39.14 1.63
C MET A 1 -67.70 39.40 0.52
N LYS A 2 -66.39 39.42 0.82
CA LYS A 2 -65.34 39.58 -0.19
C LYS A 2 -64.99 38.18 -0.75
N PRO A 3 -64.95 37.98 -2.07
CA PRO A 3 -64.60 36.68 -2.63
C PRO A 3 -63.12 36.38 -2.36
N ILE A 4 -62.86 35.22 -1.74
CA ILE A 4 -61.52 34.66 -1.58
C ILE A 4 -61.15 34.04 -2.93
N TYR A 5 -60.28 34.70 -3.69
CA TYR A 5 -59.68 34.11 -4.88
C TYR A 5 -58.62 33.11 -4.45
N ILE A 6 -58.96 31.82 -4.50
CA ILE A 6 -57.97 30.75 -4.41
C ILE A 6 -57.24 30.71 -5.76
N ARG A 7 -56.04 31.30 -5.82
CA ARG A 7 -55.15 31.12 -6.98
C ARG A 7 -54.72 29.65 -7.02
N GLN A 8 -55.32 28.87 -7.91
CA GLN A 8 -54.76 27.57 -8.28
C GLN A 8 -53.44 27.82 -9.02
N GLN A 9 -52.32 27.49 -8.38
CA GLN A 9 -51.01 27.47 -9.02
C GLN A 9 -50.94 26.19 -9.86
N GLY A 10 -51.39 26.27 -11.12
CA GLY A 10 -51.22 25.18 -12.08
C GLY A 10 -49.74 25.00 -12.38
N PHE A 11 -49.25 23.76 -12.22
CA PHE A 11 -47.87 23.38 -12.54
C PHE A 11 -47.60 23.71 -14.02
N SER A 12 -46.77 24.71 -14.27
CA SER A 12 -46.53 25.17 -15.64
C SER A 12 -45.73 24.12 -16.41
N LEU A 13 -45.97 23.99 -17.72
CA LEU A 13 -45.20 23.10 -18.59
C LEU A 13 -43.70 23.42 -18.52
N LEU A 14 -43.35 24.71 -18.40
CA LEU A 14 -41.97 25.16 -18.20
C LEU A 14 -41.39 24.62 -16.90
N GLU A 15 -42.17 24.65 -15.82
CA GLU A 15 -41.77 24.22 -14.48
C GLU A 15 -41.56 22.70 -14.43
N ALA A 16 -42.38 21.92 -15.16
CA ALA A 16 -42.19 20.49 -15.32
C ALA A 16 -40.89 20.14 -16.06
N ILE A 17 -40.55 20.87 -17.12
CA ILE A 17 -39.30 20.66 -17.84
C ILE A 17 -38.11 21.04 -16.96
N VAL A 18 -38.17 22.18 -16.25
CA VAL A 18 -37.12 22.61 -15.33
C VAL A 18 -36.93 21.57 -14.21
N ALA A 19 -38.01 21.10 -13.59
CA ALA A 19 -37.94 20.07 -12.56
C ALA A 19 -37.31 18.77 -13.08
N LEU A 20 -37.69 18.34 -14.29
CA LEU A 20 -37.13 17.14 -14.91
C LEU A 20 -35.65 17.31 -15.27
N VAL A 21 -35.23 18.49 -15.72
CA VAL A 21 -33.81 18.79 -15.98
C VAL A 21 -33.00 18.79 -14.68
N ILE A 22 -33.50 19.41 -13.61
CA ILE A 22 -32.84 19.40 -12.29
C ILE A 22 -32.74 17.98 -11.75
N LEU A 23 -33.82 17.20 -11.86
CA LEU A 23 -33.86 15.81 -11.44
C LEU A 23 -32.84 14.98 -12.25
N ALA A 24 -32.85 15.10 -13.58
CA ALA A 24 -31.92 14.39 -14.44
C ALA A 24 -30.45 14.76 -14.14
N GLY A 25 -30.15 16.04 -13.98
CA GLY A 25 -28.81 16.51 -13.60
C GLY A 25 -28.36 15.96 -12.24
N SER A 26 -29.27 15.94 -11.26
CA SER A 26 -29.01 15.39 -9.94
C SER A 26 -28.76 13.87 -9.98
N CYS A 27 -29.55 13.12 -10.75
CA CYS A 27 -29.35 11.70 -10.98
C CYS A 27 -27.99 11.42 -11.66
N MET A 28 -27.62 12.19 -12.69
CA MET A 28 -26.32 12.04 -13.35
C MET A 28 -25.16 12.28 -12.38
N ALA A 29 -25.24 13.33 -11.55
CA ALA A 29 -24.22 13.61 -10.53
C ALA A 29 -24.10 12.47 -9.50
N LEU A 30 -25.23 11.93 -9.04
CA LEU A 30 -25.26 10.79 -8.12
C LEU A 30 -24.66 9.53 -8.75
N PHE A 31 -25.00 9.21 -10.00
CA PHE A 31 -24.41 8.06 -10.70
C PHE A 31 -22.90 8.23 -10.90
N ALA A 32 -22.44 9.42 -11.26
CA ALA A 32 -21.00 9.69 -11.38
C ALA A 32 -20.28 9.48 -10.03
N TRP A 33 -20.88 9.96 -8.94
CA TRP A 33 -20.34 9.78 -7.60
C TRP A 33 -20.31 8.31 -7.14
N ILE A 34 -21.37 7.53 -7.42
CA ILE A 34 -21.42 6.09 -7.12
C ILE A 34 -20.33 5.35 -7.89
N ASN A 35 -20.20 5.59 -9.19
CA ASN A 35 -19.15 4.97 -9.99
C ASN A 35 -17.76 5.31 -9.46
N GLY A 36 -17.52 6.57 -9.11
CA GLY A 36 -16.27 6.98 -8.47
C GLY A 36 -15.99 6.22 -7.17
N SER A 37 -17.02 6.03 -6.34
CA SER A 37 -16.92 5.32 -5.07
C SER A 37 -16.62 3.83 -5.25
N LEU A 38 -17.27 3.18 -6.23
CA LEU A 38 -17.01 1.77 -6.56
C LEU A 38 -15.58 1.55 -7.07
N VAL A 39 -15.06 2.44 -7.91
CA VAL A 39 -13.68 2.35 -8.39
C VAL A 39 -12.68 2.51 -7.24
N GLN A 40 -12.96 3.42 -6.29
CA GLN A 40 -12.12 3.56 -5.10
C GLN A 40 -12.17 2.33 -4.20
N LEU A 41 -13.36 1.74 -4.02
CA LEU A 41 -13.53 0.52 -3.22
C LEU A 41 -12.73 -0.64 -3.81
N GLN A 42 -12.81 -0.86 -5.13
CA GLN A 42 -12.03 -1.89 -5.82
C GLN A 42 -10.52 -1.71 -5.64
N ARG A 43 -10.04 -0.46 -5.64
CA ARG A 43 -8.62 -0.18 -5.37
C ARG A 43 -8.26 -0.50 -3.91
N ALA A 44 -9.12 -0.11 -2.96
CA ALA A 44 -8.88 -0.36 -1.54
C ALA A 44 -8.85 -1.86 -1.21
N GLU A 45 -9.76 -2.64 -1.79
CA GLU A 45 -9.82 -4.09 -1.61
C GLU A 45 -8.50 -4.77 -2.02
N LEU A 46 -7.92 -4.38 -3.16
CA LEU A 46 -6.62 -4.91 -3.60
C LEU A 46 -5.48 -4.60 -2.61
N TYR A 47 -5.49 -3.44 -1.95
CA TYR A 47 -4.50 -3.12 -0.92
C TYR A 47 -4.70 -3.94 0.36
N VAL A 48 -5.95 -4.21 0.72
CA VAL A 48 -6.27 -5.04 1.89
C VAL A 48 -5.78 -6.48 1.68
N GLU A 49 -5.98 -7.04 0.49
CA GLU A 49 -5.50 -8.39 0.15
C GLU A 49 -3.97 -8.49 0.10
N ALA A 50 -3.28 -7.46 -0.42
CA ALA A 50 -1.83 -7.45 -0.52
C ALA A 50 -1.10 -7.15 0.79
N GLY A 51 -1.77 -6.50 1.75
CA GLY A 51 -1.18 -6.09 3.03
C GLY A 51 -0.48 -7.25 3.77
N PRO A 52 -1.16 -8.39 4.01
CA PRO A 52 -0.54 -9.56 4.63
C PRO A 52 0.67 -10.10 3.85
N ALA A 53 0.59 -10.18 2.53
CA ALA A 53 1.69 -10.66 1.68
C ALA A 53 2.93 -9.76 1.78
N ILE A 54 2.73 -8.43 1.75
CA ILE A 54 3.80 -7.44 1.92
C ILE A 54 4.42 -7.54 3.32
N ALA A 55 3.60 -7.69 4.36
CA ALA A 55 4.09 -7.84 5.73
C ALA A 55 4.93 -9.12 5.91
N SER A 56 4.46 -10.24 5.34
CA SER A 56 5.21 -11.50 5.33
C SER A 56 6.51 -11.40 4.54
N ALA A 57 6.49 -10.77 3.36
CA ALA A 57 7.70 -10.52 2.56
C ALA A 57 8.72 -9.68 3.34
N SER A 58 8.27 -8.60 3.99
CA SER A 58 9.09 -7.75 4.86
C SER A 58 9.77 -8.56 5.98
N GLN A 59 9.03 -9.47 6.62
CA GLN A 59 9.58 -10.29 7.69
C GLN A 59 10.56 -11.35 7.15
N TYR A 60 10.24 -11.96 6.01
CA TYR A 60 11.14 -12.88 5.32
C TYR A 60 12.47 -12.20 4.95
N LEU A 61 12.43 -10.98 4.44
CA LEU A 61 13.63 -10.23 4.05
C LEU A 61 14.56 -9.88 5.21
N LYS A 62 14.08 -9.92 6.46
CA LYS A 62 14.97 -9.80 7.64
C LYS A 62 15.86 -11.04 7.84
N THR A 63 15.45 -12.18 7.30
CA THR A 63 16.16 -13.46 7.38
C THR A 63 17.05 -13.73 6.17
N VAL A 64 16.81 -13.02 5.06
CA VAL A 64 17.62 -13.13 3.84
C VAL A 64 18.88 -12.28 3.99
N ASP A 65 20.02 -12.85 3.61
CA ASP A 65 21.24 -12.08 3.41
C ASP A 65 21.13 -11.24 2.13
N LEU A 66 20.79 -9.97 2.30
CA LEU A 66 20.59 -9.03 1.19
C LEU A 66 21.91 -8.64 0.50
N ALA A 67 23.06 -8.92 1.11
CA ALA A 67 24.36 -8.73 0.44
C ALA A 67 24.58 -9.80 -0.64
N GLN A 68 24.09 -11.02 -0.41
CA GLN A 68 24.21 -12.14 -1.34
C GLN A 68 23.03 -12.22 -2.31
N ARG A 69 21.83 -11.87 -1.86
CA ARG A 69 20.59 -11.97 -2.64
C ARG A 69 19.84 -10.64 -2.63
N PRO A 70 20.29 -9.66 -3.43
CA PRO A 70 19.67 -8.33 -3.48
C PRO A 70 18.28 -8.35 -4.13
N GLU A 71 17.98 -9.35 -4.95
CA GLU A 71 16.69 -9.47 -5.66
C GLU A 71 16.08 -10.87 -5.53
N GLY A 72 14.76 -10.94 -5.72
CA GLY A 72 14.01 -12.19 -5.76
C GLY A 72 12.50 -11.98 -5.62
N ALA A 73 11.77 -13.07 -5.43
CA ALA A 73 10.32 -13.08 -5.33
C ALA A 73 9.82 -13.88 -4.12
N PHE A 74 8.84 -13.34 -3.39
CA PHE A 74 8.21 -13.97 -2.24
C PHE A 74 6.75 -14.27 -2.56
N ASN A 75 6.34 -15.53 -2.46
CA ASN A 75 4.98 -15.95 -2.76
C ASN A 75 4.16 -16.10 -1.48
N SER A 76 3.00 -15.47 -1.45
CA SER A 76 2.00 -15.61 -0.39
C SER A 76 0.61 -15.78 -1.00
N GLY A 77 0.12 -17.02 -1.05
CA GLY A 77 -1.15 -17.35 -1.69
C GLY A 77 -1.13 -16.99 -3.18
N ASN A 78 -2.02 -16.08 -3.60
CA ASN A 78 -2.15 -15.62 -4.98
C ASN A 78 -1.39 -14.32 -5.28
N ILE A 79 -0.59 -13.84 -4.32
CA ILE A 79 0.18 -12.60 -4.44
C ILE A 79 1.66 -12.94 -4.37
N THR A 80 2.40 -12.51 -5.38
CA THR A 80 3.85 -12.56 -5.43
C THR A 80 4.38 -11.15 -5.16
N VAL A 81 5.39 -11.05 -4.30
CA VAL A 81 6.06 -9.80 -3.98
C VAL A 81 7.49 -9.91 -4.46
N ASP A 82 7.77 -9.24 -5.58
CA ASP A 82 9.14 -9.09 -6.06
C ASP A 82 9.85 -8.06 -5.20
N TRP A 83 11.11 -8.31 -4.85
CA TRP A 83 11.92 -7.33 -4.14
C TRP A 83 13.20 -7.02 -4.89
N GLN A 84 13.66 -5.78 -4.70
CA GLN A 84 14.97 -5.34 -5.11
C GLN A 84 15.58 -4.48 -3.99
N ALA A 85 16.75 -4.86 -3.51
CA ALA A 85 17.48 -4.23 -2.43
C ALA A 85 18.72 -3.51 -2.95
N ASN A 86 18.85 -2.24 -2.58
CA ASN A 86 20.01 -1.40 -2.86
C ASN A 86 20.65 -1.01 -1.53
N ALA A 87 21.96 -1.26 -1.39
CA ALA A 87 22.70 -0.87 -0.20
C ALA A 87 22.73 0.67 -0.07
N ILE A 88 22.31 1.18 1.09
CA ILE A 88 22.49 2.59 1.47
C ILE A 88 23.79 2.73 2.27
N GLU A 89 23.99 1.83 3.24
CA GLU A 89 25.15 1.84 4.13
C GLU A 89 25.56 0.39 4.43
N LEU A 90 26.86 0.13 4.42
CA LEU A 90 27.41 -1.23 4.54
C LEU A 90 28.35 -1.34 5.74
N ASP A 91 28.25 -2.47 6.43
CA ASP A 91 29.19 -2.93 7.44
C ASP A 91 29.49 -1.92 8.57
N VAL A 92 28.48 -1.18 9.00
CA VAL A 92 28.58 -0.24 10.12
C VAL A 92 28.70 -1.01 11.42
N SER A 93 29.64 -0.62 12.28
CA SER A 93 29.79 -1.20 13.60
C SER A 93 30.19 -0.17 14.63
N ARG A 94 29.73 -0.36 15.88
CA ARG A 94 30.11 0.52 16.99
C ARG A 94 31.59 0.37 17.31
N THR A 95 32.29 1.49 17.45
CA THR A 95 33.71 1.58 17.81
C THR A 95 33.96 0.97 19.19
N ALA A 96 35.13 0.33 19.38
CA ALA A 96 35.50 -0.39 20.59
C ALA A 96 35.41 0.45 21.88
N SER A 97 35.63 1.76 21.80
CA SER A 97 35.56 2.71 22.92
C SER A 97 34.18 2.81 23.59
N TYR A 98 33.12 2.34 22.93
CA TYR A 98 31.74 2.36 23.45
C TYR A 98 31.16 0.95 23.66
N GLY A 99 32.03 -0.03 23.96
CA GLY A 99 31.63 -1.43 24.15
C GLY A 99 31.30 -2.09 22.82
N GLY A 100 32.29 -2.19 21.93
CA GLY A 100 32.13 -2.59 20.53
C GLY A 100 31.17 -3.75 20.25
N SER A 101 30.51 -3.72 19.10
CA SER A 101 29.58 -4.78 18.67
C SER A 101 30.31 -5.90 17.93
N ASN A 102 29.88 -7.15 18.14
CA ASN A 102 30.31 -8.32 17.38
C ASN A 102 29.64 -8.40 16.00
N PHE A 103 28.70 -7.51 15.72
CA PHE A 103 27.94 -7.47 14.47
C PHE A 103 28.33 -6.26 13.62
N LEU A 104 28.27 -6.48 12.30
CA LEU A 104 28.26 -5.48 11.26
C LEU A 104 26.79 -5.31 10.81
N LEU A 105 26.33 -4.07 10.75
CA LEU A 105 24.99 -3.70 10.31
C LEU A 105 25.06 -3.09 8.92
N SER A 106 24.18 -3.53 8.04
CA SER A 106 24.02 -2.96 6.71
C SER A 106 22.58 -2.52 6.51
N LEU A 107 22.40 -1.31 5.98
CA LEU A 107 21.10 -0.72 5.70
C LEU A 107 20.82 -0.78 4.20
N TYR A 108 19.69 -1.35 3.83
CA TYR A 108 19.24 -1.48 2.45
C TYR A 108 17.95 -0.69 2.22
N ALA A 109 17.88 0.04 1.12
CA ALA A 109 16.63 0.50 0.52
C ALA A 109 16.04 -0.66 -0.27
N VAL A 110 14.83 -1.09 0.09
CA VAL A 110 14.16 -2.21 -0.57
C VAL A 110 12.90 -1.71 -1.25
N THR A 111 12.75 -2.03 -2.52
CA THR A 111 11.52 -1.81 -3.27
C THR A 111 10.78 -3.14 -3.37
N LEU A 112 9.53 -3.16 -2.91
CA LEU A 112 8.63 -4.30 -2.96
C LEU A 112 7.57 -4.04 -4.02
N THR A 113 7.44 -4.94 -4.98
CA THR A 113 6.45 -4.83 -6.05
C THR A 113 5.48 -5.99 -5.93
N PRO A 114 4.33 -5.81 -5.24
CA PRO A 114 3.33 -6.85 -5.14
C PRO A 114 2.58 -6.96 -6.46
N HIS A 115 2.38 -8.18 -6.93
CA HIS A 115 1.59 -8.46 -8.12
C HIS A 115 0.84 -9.78 -7.99
N THR A 116 -0.26 -9.86 -8.72
CA THR A 116 -1.02 -11.07 -9.00
C THR A 116 -0.85 -11.38 -10.49
N ALA A 117 -1.30 -12.56 -10.94
CA ALA A 117 -1.23 -12.97 -12.35
C ALA A 117 -1.75 -11.92 -13.35
N ASN A 118 -2.78 -11.14 -12.97
CA ASN A 118 -3.44 -10.20 -13.88
C ASN A 118 -3.21 -8.72 -13.56
N ARG A 119 -2.60 -8.38 -12.42
CA ARG A 119 -2.44 -6.98 -11.96
C ARG A 119 -1.23 -6.80 -11.08
N SER A 120 -0.46 -5.74 -11.31
CA SER A 120 0.59 -5.26 -10.41
C SER A 120 0.07 -4.10 -9.56
N LEU A 121 0.40 -4.11 -8.28
CA LEU A 121 0.22 -2.95 -7.41
C LEU A 121 1.43 -2.01 -7.56
N PRO A 122 1.26 -0.71 -7.21
CA PRO A 122 2.39 0.21 -7.18
C PRO A 122 3.51 -0.30 -6.26
N PRO A 123 4.78 -0.06 -6.63
CA PRO A 123 5.90 -0.44 -5.81
C PRO A 123 5.86 0.31 -4.46
N LEU A 124 6.20 -0.40 -3.40
CA LEU A 124 6.38 0.15 -2.06
C LEU A 124 7.87 0.23 -1.73
N HIS A 125 8.28 1.33 -1.12
CA HIS A 125 9.65 1.51 -0.68
C HIS A 125 9.74 1.35 0.84
N THR A 126 10.68 0.53 1.28
CA THR A 126 10.98 0.33 2.70
C THR A 126 12.48 0.29 2.92
N ARG A 127 12.89 0.30 4.19
CA ARG A 127 14.28 0.14 4.60
C ARG A 127 14.41 -1.08 5.49
N ILE A 128 15.40 -1.91 5.20
CA ILE A 128 15.67 -3.13 5.95
C ILE A 128 17.11 -3.08 6.44
N VAL A 129 17.29 -3.41 7.71
CA VAL A 129 18.60 -3.60 8.33
C VAL A 129 18.88 -5.09 8.35
N ASN A 130 20.03 -5.48 7.80
CA ASN A 130 20.54 -6.84 7.87
C ASN A 130 21.85 -6.83 8.67
N TYR A 131 22.08 -7.88 9.45
CA TYR A 131 23.25 -7.98 10.32
C TYR A 131 24.06 -9.23 9.99
N ARG A 132 25.38 -9.11 10.11
CA ARG A 132 26.32 -10.24 9.98
C ARG A 132 27.35 -10.17 11.09
N LEU A 133 27.90 -11.31 11.49
CA LEU A 133 29.00 -11.36 12.45
C LEU A 133 30.25 -10.73 11.85
N LYS A 134 31.05 -10.06 12.68
CA LYS A 134 32.39 -9.62 12.27
C LYS A 134 33.23 -10.85 11.91
N PRO A 135 33.97 -10.82 10.79
CA PRO A 135 34.84 -11.91 10.40
C PRO A 135 35.90 -12.16 11.50
N GLY A 136 36.09 -13.42 11.87
CA GLY A 136 37.09 -13.85 12.87
C GLY A 136 36.57 -14.05 14.29
N LEU A 137 35.26 -13.88 14.55
CA LEU A 137 34.63 -14.28 15.81
C LEU A 137 34.03 -15.69 15.69
N PRO A 138 34.05 -16.52 16.75
CA PRO A 138 33.33 -17.78 16.77
C PRO A 138 31.83 -17.52 16.58
N GLU A 139 31.14 -18.40 15.84
CA GLU A 139 29.68 -18.36 15.76
C GLU A 139 29.10 -18.36 17.17
N PRO A 140 28.05 -17.56 17.45
CA PRO A 140 27.38 -17.61 18.73
C PRO A 140 26.89 -19.04 18.92
N THR A 141 27.48 -19.77 19.85
CA THR A 141 26.89 -21.00 20.36
C THR A 141 25.55 -20.61 20.95
N ASP A 142 24.47 -21.13 20.37
CA ASP A 142 23.11 -20.99 20.90
C ASP A 142 23.11 -21.37 22.39
N GLY A 143 23.17 -20.35 23.25
CA GLY A 143 23.19 -20.53 24.69
C GLY A 143 21.79 -20.91 25.15
N PHE A 144 21.65 -22.16 25.62
CA PHE A 144 20.59 -22.54 26.56
C PHE A 144 20.91 -22.00 27.96
#